data_AF-A0A2I1HE84-F1
#
_entry.id   AF-A0A2I1HE84-F1
#
_cell.length_a   1.000
_cell.length_b   1.000
_cell.length_c   1.000
_cell.angle_alpha   90.00
_cell.angle_beta   90.00
_cell.angle_gamma   90.00
#
_symmetry.space_group_name_H-M   'P 1'
#
loop_
_entity.id
_entity.type
_entity.pdbx_description
1 polymer ?
#
loop_
_entity_poly.entity_id
_entity_poly.type
_entity_poly.pdbx_seq_one_letter_code
_entity_poly.pdbx_strand_id
1 'polypeptide(L)'
;MNFDPHLRSIFKIRSNYIVWNQINEIISNLKLNVQLIYVKAHSGDPWNEFIDIKCSEVHVNNENSIITLLTNNMDNIHYTSKWNNIKIKQASRKFISQTSKVRGFEEFFNLARNVKYRRTNVNWKLTFENLSGDELSNITTFKSSRHKAQKIKFLMEELPTIEQMKKSLPDIYNNWLCPVCSDVAEDFNHIWSCVCHVNLLQKIVRDSQQFILMAINSNIKSDFYHISLTDIKSIENFWDRSIDNNCLTFIDFIKGFIPITLSNYLKSLAFNDKVIHTIIGDLHNFTYNEVMNNIWKPRCELQVALEKGLSITKKKKLNSRSNVSTNSSFIFTNNTKFSSVDYIEKNLNSLRYNIYFSGDILGFMLHVNYMSFINFYYY
;
A
#
# COMPACT_ATOMS: atom_id res chain seq x y z
N MET A 1 8.62 -1.48 41.20
CA MET A 1 7.74 -1.75 40.05
C MET A 1 6.69 -2.74 40.51
N ASN A 2 5.40 -2.40 40.55
CA ASN A 2 4.36 -3.43 40.72
C ASN A 2 4.13 -4.07 39.34
N PHE A 3 5.02 -4.99 38.97
CA PHE A 3 4.81 -5.84 37.80
C PHE A 3 3.66 -6.77 38.16
N ASP A 4 2.42 -6.33 37.91
CA ASP A 4 1.23 -7.12 38.21
C ASP A 4 1.26 -8.38 37.32
N PRO A 5 1.53 -9.57 37.89
CA PRO A 5 1.90 -10.77 37.15
C PRO A 5 0.68 -11.45 36.51
N HIS A 6 -0.48 -10.79 36.47
CA HIS A 6 -1.65 -11.34 35.83
C HIS A 6 -1.32 -11.65 34.36
N LEU A 7 -1.42 -12.92 33.95
CA LEU A 7 -1.04 -13.46 32.63
C LEU A 7 -1.37 -12.54 31.42
N ARG A 8 -2.52 -11.85 31.50
CA ARG A 8 -3.04 -10.91 30.51
C ARG A 8 -2.18 -9.64 30.34
N SER A 9 -1.50 -9.15 31.38
CA SER A 9 -0.60 -7.99 31.31
C SER A 9 0.69 -8.36 30.55
N ILE A 10 1.21 -9.57 30.75
CA ILE A 10 2.42 -10.10 30.12
C ILE A 10 2.28 -10.12 28.59
N PHE A 11 1.15 -10.63 28.07
CA PHE A 11 0.90 -10.66 26.62
C PHE A 11 0.61 -9.29 25.98
N LYS A 12 0.46 -8.23 26.79
CA LYS A 12 0.35 -6.84 26.31
C LYS A 12 1.71 -6.13 26.22
N ILE A 13 2.79 -6.72 26.78
CA ILE A 13 4.14 -6.16 26.67
C ILE A 13 4.52 -6.08 25.20
N ARG A 14 5.05 -4.91 24.79
CA ARG A 14 5.26 -4.58 23.37
C ARG A 14 6.24 -5.53 22.67
N SER A 15 7.31 -5.92 23.35
CA SER A 15 8.36 -6.79 22.83
C SER A 15 9.10 -7.51 23.95
N ASN A 16 9.70 -8.65 23.63
CA ASN A 16 10.62 -9.38 24.51
C ASN A 16 10.01 -9.71 25.88
N TYR A 17 8.72 -10.04 25.94
CA TYR A 17 8.02 -10.33 27.19
C TYR A 17 8.68 -11.45 28.01
N ILE A 18 9.38 -12.38 27.33
CA ILE A 18 10.16 -13.45 27.96
C ILE A 18 11.32 -12.87 28.79
N VAL A 19 12.06 -11.91 28.24
CA VAL A 19 13.18 -11.24 28.93
C VAL A 19 12.65 -10.48 30.15
N TRP A 20 11.57 -9.71 29.96
CA TRP A 20 10.92 -8.99 31.04
C TRP A 20 10.44 -9.91 32.16
N ASN A 21 9.88 -11.07 31.81
CA ASN A 21 9.45 -12.05 32.78
C ASN A 21 10.62 -12.61 33.60
N GLN A 22 11.73 -12.96 32.96
CA GLN A 22 12.92 -13.45 33.66
C GLN A 22 13.53 -12.38 34.58
N ILE A 23 13.60 -11.13 34.13
CA ILE A 23 14.03 -10.02 34.99
C ILE A 23 13.13 -9.93 36.23
N ASN A 24 11.80 -10.05 36.03
CA ASN A 24 10.85 -10.01 37.14
C ASN A 24 11.04 -11.18 38.12
N GLU A 25 11.21 -12.41 37.60
CA GLU A 25 11.48 -13.60 38.42
C GLU A 25 12.78 -13.46 39.21
N ILE A 26 13.86 -12.94 38.60
CA ILE A 26 15.13 -12.68 39.31
C ILE A 26 14.92 -11.68 40.45
N ILE A 27 14.24 -10.56 40.18
CA ILE A 27 13.96 -9.52 41.19
C ILE A 27 13.14 -10.10 42.34
N SER A 28 12.09 -10.87 42.04
CA SER A 28 11.22 -11.48 43.05
C SER A 28 11.95 -12.54 43.87
N ASN A 29 12.69 -13.45 43.23
CA ASN A 29 13.37 -14.56 43.88
C ASN A 29 14.52 -14.09 44.77
N LEU A 30 15.30 -13.11 44.30
CA LEU A 30 16.39 -12.50 45.06
C LEU A 30 15.92 -11.39 46.02
N LYS A 31 14.62 -11.07 46.04
CA LYS A 31 14.00 -10.01 46.86
C LYS A 31 14.73 -8.66 46.69
N LEU A 32 15.09 -8.33 45.45
CA LEU A 32 15.87 -7.12 45.16
C LEU A 32 14.99 -5.88 45.24
N ASN A 33 15.53 -4.82 45.85
CA ASN A 33 14.97 -3.49 45.73
C ASN A 33 15.66 -2.77 44.55
N VAL A 34 14.94 -2.59 43.44
CA VAL A 34 15.50 -2.05 42.20
C VAL A 34 14.95 -0.66 41.92
N GLN A 35 15.85 0.29 41.68
CA GLN A 35 15.54 1.63 41.17
C GLN A 35 16.03 1.74 39.73
N LEU A 36 15.14 2.19 38.82
CA LEU A 36 15.49 2.44 37.43
C LEU A 36 15.86 3.91 37.26
N ILE A 37 17.08 4.18 36.82
CA ILE A 37 17.60 5.51 36.56
C ILE A 37 17.92 5.59 35.06
N TYR A 38 17.32 6.56 34.38
CA TYR A 38 17.63 6.82 32.98
C TYR A 38 18.85 7.74 32.88
N VAL A 39 19.86 7.31 32.13
CA VAL A 39 21.05 8.08 31.80
C VAL A 39 21.10 8.27 30.29
N LYS A 40 21.35 9.49 29.83
CA LYS A 40 21.45 9.78 28.40
C LYS A 40 22.75 9.20 27.85
N ALA A 41 22.70 8.52 26.71
CA ALA A 41 23.91 8.01 26.05
C ALA A 41 24.89 9.15 25.72
N HIS A 42 26.19 8.87 25.87
CA HIS A 42 27.30 9.80 25.63
C HIS A 42 27.16 11.15 26.36
N SER A 43 26.61 11.14 27.57
CA SER A 43 26.49 12.34 28.41
C SER A 43 27.71 12.61 29.28
N GLY A 44 28.82 11.86 29.13
CA GLY A 44 29.99 11.99 30.00
C GLY A 44 29.90 11.20 31.32
N ASP A 45 28.91 10.31 31.49
CA ASP A 45 28.84 9.44 32.67
C ASP A 45 29.88 8.30 32.55
N PRO A 46 30.87 8.21 33.46
CA PRO A 46 31.98 7.27 33.31
C PRO A 46 31.55 5.80 33.30
N TRP A 47 30.51 5.45 34.06
CA TRP A 47 30.04 4.06 34.18
C TRP A 47 29.23 3.64 32.96
N ASN A 48 28.37 4.53 32.45
CA ASN A 48 27.62 4.28 31.23
C ASN A 48 28.55 4.16 30.01
N GLU A 49 29.58 5.02 29.90
CA GLU A 49 30.58 4.93 28.84
C GLU A 49 31.43 3.66 28.94
N PHE A 50 31.82 3.26 30.15
CA PHE A 50 32.52 2.00 30.38
C PHE A 50 31.72 0.79 29.88
N ILE A 51 30.42 0.72 30.20
CA ILE A 51 29.54 -0.37 29.75
C ILE A 51 29.36 -0.34 28.23
N ASP A 52 29.21 0.84 27.62
CA ASP A 52 29.05 0.99 26.17
C ASP A 52 30.29 0.48 25.40
N ILE A 53 31.49 0.80 25.88
CA ILE A 53 32.76 0.27 25.35
C ILE A 53 32.79 -1.25 25.47
N LYS A 54 32.45 -1.81 26.64
CA LYS A 54 32.46 -3.27 26.87
C LYS A 54 31.45 -3.99 25.97
N CYS A 55 30.25 -3.45 25.79
CA CYS A 55 29.26 -3.99 24.86
C CYS A 55 29.77 -3.97 23.41
N SER A 56 30.45 -2.91 23.02
CA SER A 56 31.03 -2.75 21.68
C SER A 56 32.15 -3.76 21.39
N GLU A 57 33.05 -3.98 22.36
CA GLU A 57 34.11 -5.00 22.28
C GLU A 57 33.54 -6.41 22.07
N VAL A 58 32.44 -6.73 22.76
CA VAL A 58 31.77 -8.03 22.67
C VAL A 58 31.04 -8.21 21.33
N HIS A 59 30.47 -7.15 20.78
CA HIS A 59 29.78 -7.19 19.48
C HIS A 59 30.70 -7.57 18.31
N VAL A 60 32.00 -7.29 18.41
CA VAL A 60 33.01 -7.63 17.38
C VAL A 60 33.46 -9.09 17.49
N ASN A 61 33.39 -9.71 18.67
CA ASN A 61 33.79 -11.09 18.95
C ASN A 61 32.56 -12.03 18.90
N ASN A 62 32.13 -12.35 17.67
CA ASN A 62 30.75 -12.73 17.33
C ASN A 62 30.28 -14.16 17.70
N GLU A 63 31.04 -14.96 18.45
CA GLU A 63 30.68 -16.39 18.68
C GLU A 63 30.54 -16.82 20.15
N ASN A 64 31.17 -16.15 21.12
CA ASN A 64 31.26 -16.68 22.50
C ASN A 64 30.32 -16.03 23.53
N SER A 65 29.45 -15.11 23.11
CA SER A 65 28.73 -14.20 24.02
C SER A 65 27.20 -14.25 23.89
N ILE A 66 26.66 -15.37 23.39
CA ILE A 66 25.22 -15.53 23.21
C ILE A 66 24.59 -16.02 24.50
N ILE A 67 23.96 -15.11 25.26
CA ILE A 67 23.10 -15.50 26.39
C ILE A 67 21.86 -16.21 25.81
N THR A 68 21.82 -17.54 25.96
CA THR A 68 20.65 -18.33 25.58
C THR A 68 19.64 -18.32 26.70
N LEU A 69 18.53 -17.60 26.52
CA LEU A 69 17.45 -17.55 27.50
C LEU A 69 16.66 -18.86 27.47
N LEU A 70 16.78 -19.66 28.53
CA LEU A 70 16.00 -20.88 28.71
C LEU A 70 14.55 -20.52 29.03
N THR A 71 13.62 -20.99 28.20
CA THR A 71 12.19 -20.67 28.33
C THR A 71 11.38 -21.75 29.04
N ASN A 72 12.03 -22.81 29.51
CA ASN A 72 11.35 -24.08 29.79
C ASN A 72 10.87 -24.18 31.24
N ASN A 73 11.29 -23.26 32.11
CA ASN A 73 11.03 -23.28 33.56
C ASN A 73 10.63 -21.89 34.10
N MET A 74 9.74 -21.17 33.44
CA MET A 74 9.25 -19.89 33.95
C MET A 74 8.02 -20.11 34.85
N ASP A 75 8.01 -19.47 36.01
CA ASP A 75 6.96 -19.61 37.02
C ASP A 75 5.67 -18.92 36.56
N ASN A 76 5.80 -17.78 35.87
CA ASN A 76 4.67 -16.93 35.50
C ASN A 76 4.14 -17.16 34.07
N ILE A 77 4.90 -17.86 33.21
CA ILE A 77 4.55 -18.08 31.80
C ILE A 77 4.69 -19.56 31.45
N HIS A 78 3.56 -20.27 31.46
CA HIS A 78 3.52 -21.68 31.09
C HIS A 78 3.40 -21.92 29.57
N TYR A 79 2.99 -20.90 28.81
CA TYR A 79 2.73 -21.03 27.38
C TYR A 79 3.40 -19.91 26.59
N THR A 80 4.11 -20.28 25.53
CA THR A 80 4.70 -19.32 24.58
C THR A 80 4.03 -19.45 23.22
N SER A 81 3.57 -18.33 22.67
CA SER A 81 2.95 -18.31 21.35
C SER A 81 4.00 -18.58 20.27
N LYS A 82 3.70 -19.52 19.39
CA LYS A 82 4.50 -19.82 18.21
C LYS A 82 3.66 -19.64 16.94
N TRP A 83 4.30 -19.21 15.86
CA TRP A 83 3.75 -19.22 14.52
C TRP A 83 4.67 -20.05 13.62
N ASN A 84 4.15 -21.11 13.00
CA ASN A 84 4.95 -22.05 12.21
C ASN A 84 6.23 -22.52 12.94
N ASN A 85 6.09 -22.92 14.21
CA ASN A 85 7.18 -23.28 15.12
C ASN A 85 8.18 -22.16 15.49
N ILE A 86 7.97 -20.92 15.01
CA ILE A 86 8.78 -19.75 15.36
C ILE A 86 8.18 -19.06 16.58
N LYS A 87 8.99 -18.83 17.63
CA LYS A 87 8.54 -18.11 18.83
C LYS A 87 8.20 -16.66 18.49
N ILE A 88 7.00 -16.21 18.86
CA ILE A 88 6.56 -14.83 18.68
C ILE A 88 7.05 -14.02 19.88
N LYS A 89 7.89 -12.99 19.64
CA LYS A 89 8.44 -12.11 20.69
C LYS A 89 7.63 -10.82 20.93
N GLN A 90 6.70 -10.50 20.03
CA GLN A 90 5.87 -9.31 20.10
C GLN A 90 4.48 -9.60 20.69
N ALA A 91 3.76 -8.55 21.10
CA ALA A 91 2.40 -8.68 21.61
C ALA A 91 1.48 -9.47 20.65
N SER A 92 0.76 -10.47 21.17
CA SER A 92 -0.05 -11.41 20.36
C SER A 92 -1.06 -10.70 19.46
N ARG A 93 -1.75 -9.67 19.96
CA ARG A 93 -2.73 -8.90 19.17
C ARG A 93 -2.08 -8.16 18.00
N LYS A 94 -0.90 -7.58 18.23
CA LYS A 94 -0.12 -6.90 17.18
C LYS A 94 0.31 -7.92 16.12
N PHE A 95 0.77 -9.09 16.55
CA PHE A 95 1.14 -10.19 15.66
C PHE A 95 -0.02 -10.68 14.79
N ILE A 96 -1.18 -10.94 15.38
CA ILE A 96 -2.37 -11.37 14.63
C ILE A 96 -2.77 -10.29 13.61
N SER A 97 -2.83 -9.02 14.03
CA SER A 97 -3.16 -7.92 13.11
C SER A 97 -2.17 -7.80 11.95
N GLN A 98 -0.87 -7.91 12.23
CA GLN A 98 0.17 -7.89 11.21
C GLN A 98 0.03 -9.07 10.26
N THR A 99 -0.19 -10.27 10.78
CA THR A 99 -0.40 -11.50 9.98
C THR A 99 -1.59 -11.34 9.02
N SER A 100 -2.72 -10.83 9.51
CA SER A 100 -3.90 -10.55 8.67
C SER A 100 -3.59 -9.52 7.57
N LYS A 101 -2.84 -8.45 7.90
CA LYS A 101 -2.44 -7.44 6.91
C LYS A 101 -1.52 -8.00 5.83
N VAL A 102 -0.51 -8.78 6.21
CA VAL A 102 0.41 -9.40 5.24
C VAL A 102 -0.34 -10.35 4.34
N ARG A 103 -1.20 -11.22 4.90
CA ARG A 103 -2.00 -12.15 4.10
C ARG A 103 -2.90 -11.43 3.11
N GLY A 104 -3.65 -10.41 3.56
CA GLY A 104 -4.52 -9.65 2.68
C GLY A 104 -3.75 -8.92 1.58
N PHE A 105 -2.56 -8.40 1.89
CA PHE A 105 -1.70 -7.79 0.88
C PHE A 105 -1.15 -8.81 -0.11
N GLU A 106 -0.66 -9.97 0.34
CA GLU A 106 -0.23 -11.07 -0.54
C GLU A 106 -1.35 -11.49 -1.50
N GLU A 107 -2.56 -11.71 -0.99
CA GLU A 107 -3.71 -12.09 -1.80
C GLU A 107 -4.05 -11.04 -2.86
N PHE A 108 -4.09 -9.76 -2.47
CA PHE A 108 -4.33 -8.65 -3.39
C PHE A 108 -3.19 -8.52 -4.43
N PHE A 109 -1.95 -8.50 -3.98
CA PHE A 109 -0.76 -8.31 -4.82
C PHE A 109 -0.61 -9.42 -5.87
N ASN A 110 -1.02 -10.64 -5.52
CA ASN A 110 -0.93 -11.82 -6.37
C ASN A 110 -2.13 -11.99 -7.31
N LEU A 111 -3.11 -11.08 -7.32
CA LEU A 111 -4.19 -11.10 -8.29
C LEU A 111 -3.64 -11.04 -9.72
N ALA A 112 -4.28 -11.74 -10.66
CA ALA A 112 -3.86 -11.79 -12.07
C ALA A 112 -3.85 -10.41 -12.74
N ARG A 113 -4.69 -9.47 -12.28
CA ARG A 113 -4.71 -8.08 -12.76
C ARG A 113 -3.52 -7.25 -12.28
N ASN A 114 -2.86 -7.67 -11.19
CA ASN A 114 -1.77 -6.92 -10.58
C ASN A 114 -0.38 -7.33 -11.10
N VAL A 115 -0.30 -8.16 -12.16
CA VAL A 115 0.97 -8.63 -12.77
C VAL A 115 1.94 -7.48 -13.03
N LYS A 116 1.46 -6.40 -13.65
CA LYS A 116 2.24 -5.18 -13.87
C LYS A 116 2.84 -4.64 -12.57
N TYR A 117 2.00 -4.46 -11.55
CA TYR A 117 2.38 -3.84 -10.29
C TYR A 117 3.32 -4.69 -9.42
N ARG A 118 3.46 -5.98 -9.75
CA ARG A 118 4.50 -6.83 -9.15
C ARG A 118 5.90 -6.58 -9.70
N ARG A 119 5.99 -6.04 -10.91
CA ARG A 119 7.24 -5.82 -11.65
C ARG A 119 7.67 -4.35 -11.68
N THR A 120 6.72 -3.43 -11.42
CA THR A 120 6.99 -1.99 -11.40
C THR A 120 7.29 -1.44 -10.01
N ASN A 121 8.01 -0.32 -9.94
CA ASN A 121 8.40 0.36 -8.70
C ASN A 121 7.25 1.18 -8.06
N VAL A 122 6.24 0.49 -7.52
CA VAL A 122 5.12 1.09 -6.76
C VAL A 122 5.50 1.30 -5.30
N ASN A 123 5.26 2.50 -4.77
CA ASN A 123 5.34 2.79 -3.35
C ASN A 123 4.04 2.35 -2.66
N TRP A 124 3.97 1.08 -2.26
CA TRP A 124 2.77 0.48 -1.67
C TRP A 124 2.33 1.16 -0.38
N LYS A 125 3.28 1.63 0.45
CA LYS A 125 2.97 2.35 1.68
C LYS A 125 2.16 3.61 1.37
N LEU A 126 2.70 4.49 0.54
CA LEU A 126 2.03 5.74 0.14
C LEU A 126 0.74 5.46 -0.66
N THR A 127 0.72 4.40 -1.46
CA THR A 127 -0.49 3.96 -2.19
C THR A 127 -1.64 3.63 -1.22
N PHE A 128 -1.39 2.82 -0.19
CA PHE A 128 -2.43 2.47 0.79
C PHE A 128 -2.80 3.61 1.73
N GLU A 129 -1.85 4.48 2.06
CA GLU A 129 -2.11 5.70 2.85
C GLU A 129 -3.02 6.65 2.06
N ASN A 130 -2.72 6.92 0.78
CA ASN A 130 -3.55 7.74 -0.12
C ASN A 130 -4.97 7.15 -0.35
N LEU A 131 -5.10 5.81 -0.35
CA LEU A 131 -6.39 5.12 -0.40
C LEU A 131 -7.20 5.24 0.89
N SER A 132 -6.53 5.42 2.03
CA SER A 132 -7.17 5.41 3.34
C SER A 132 -7.93 6.71 3.66
N GLY A 133 -7.59 7.80 2.98
CA GLY A 133 -8.22 9.12 3.12
C GLY A 133 -7.74 9.91 4.35
N ASP A 134 -8.15 11.17 4.44
CA ASP A 134 -7.65 12.12 5.45
C ASP A 134 -8.50 12.17 6.73
N GLU A 135 -9.51 11.30 6.87
CA GLU A 135 -10.34 11.30 8.07
C GLU A 135 -9.58 10.77 9.29
N LEU A 136 -9.82 11.42 10.43
CA LEU A 136 -9.34 10.93 11.72
C LEU A 136 -9.82 9.49 11.95
N SER A 137 -8.97 8.64 12.52
CA SER A 137 -9.21 7.20 12.69
C SER A 137 -10.51 6.81 13.41
N ASN A 138 -11.20 7.75 14.07
CA ASN A 138 -12.41 7.54 14.85
C ASN A 138 -13.67 8.13 14.19
N ILE A 139 -13.55 8.72 13.00
CA ILE A 139 -14.64 9.37 12.28
C ILE A 139 -14.82 8.64 10.95
N THR A 140 -16.07 8.39 10.57
CA THR A 140 -16.40 7.88 9.23
C THR A 140 -17.68 8.53 8.76
N THR A 141 -17.60 9.28 7.67
CA THR A 141 -18.78 9.89 7.04
C THR A 141 -19.25 9.09 5.83
N PHE A 142 -20.53 9.21 5.45
CA PHE A 142 -21.00 8.61 4.19
C PHE A 142 -20.25 9.17 2.97
N LYS A 143 -19.83 10.43 3.04
CA LYS A 143 -19.06 11.10 1.97
C LYS A 143 -17.68 10.46 1.82
N SER A 144 -16.93 10.28 2.91
CA SER A 144 -15.61 9.64 2.87
C SER A 144 -15.69 8.18 2.49
N SER A 145 -16.68 7.45 3.02
CA SER A 145 -16.90 6.04 2.67
C SER A 145 -17.17 5.88 1.17
N ARG A 146 -18.04 6.74 0.59
CA ARG A 146 -18.28 6.77 -0.85
C ARG A 146 -17.03 7.11 -1.64
N HIS A 147 -16.26 8.11 -1.20
CA HIS A 147 -15.03 8.53 -1.86
C HIS A 147 -13.96 7.43 -1.83
N LYS A 148 -13.77 6.77 -0.69
CA LYS A 148 -12.88 5.61 -0.53
C LYS A 148 -13.31 4.43 -1.40
N ALA A 149 -14.60 4.11 -1.41
CA ALA A 149 -15.14 3.07 -2.30
C ALA A 149 -14.89 3.41 -3.78
N GLN A 150 -14.95 4.69 -4.15
CA GLN A 150 -14.64 5.12 -5.50
C GLN A 150 -13.14 4.98 -5.81
N LYS A 151 -12.24 5.43 -4.94
CA LYS A 151 -10.79 5.20 -5.09
C LYS A 151 -10.45 3.70 -5.25
N ILE A 152 -11.10 2.82 -4.49
CA ILE A 152 -10.95 1.37 -4.63
C ILE A 152 -11.42 0.88 -6.00
N LYS A 153 -12.54 1.41 -6.53
CA LYS A 153 -13.00 1.07 -7.89
C LYS A 153 -12.02 1.52 -8.97
N PHE A 154 -11.35 2.66 -8.79
CA PHE A 154 -10.27 3.11 -9.68
C PHE A 154 -9.09 2.13 -9.62
N LEU A 155 -8.59 1.83 -8.42
CA LEU A 155 -7.46 0.92 -8.20
C LEU A 155 -7.73 -0.47 -8.79
N MET A 156 -8.96 -0.95 -8.64
CA MET A 156 -9.39 -2.27 -9.10
C MET A 156 -9.89 -2.28 -10.55
N GLU A 157 -9.96 -1.15 -11.24
CA GLU A 157 -10.57 -1.03 -12.58
C GLU A 157 -12.05 -1.47 -12.65
N GLU A 158 -12.78 -1.32 -11.53
CA GLU A 158 -14.20 -1.71 -11.38
C GLU A 158 -15.15 -0.51 -11.55
N LEU A 159 -14.73 0.50 -12.32
CA LEU A 159 -15.63 1.55 -12.78
C LEU A 159 -16.70 0.95 -13.72
N PRO A 160 -17.93 1.49 -13.75
CA PRO A 160 -18.99 1.02 -14.63
C PRO A 160 -18.74 1.47 -16.09
N THR A 161 -17.66 0.98 -16.69
CA THR A 161 -17.39 1.08 -18.12
C THR A 161 -18.39 0.23 -18.89
N ILE A 162 -18.52 0.44 -20.20
CA ILE A 162 -19.37 -0.40 -21.04
C ILE A 162 -18.97 -1.87 -20.97
N GLU A 163 -17.68 -2.20 -21.07
CA GLU A 163 -17.20 -3.58 -20.93
C GLU A 163 -17.50 -4.18 -19.55
N GLN A 164 -17.43 -3.37 -18.48
CA GLN A 164 -17.80 -3.84 -17.15
C GLN A 164 -19.31 -4.05 -17.02
N MET A 165 -20.12 -3.21 -17.66
CA MET A 165 -21.57 -3.32 -17.63
C MET A 165 -22.06 -4.54 -18.41
N LYS A 166 -21.43 -4.87 -19.55
CA LYS A 166 -21.70 -6.09 -20.34
C LYS A 166 -21.63 -7.36 -19.50
N LYS A 167 -20.68 -7.46 -18.56
CA LYS A 167 -20.57 -8.61 -17.65
C LYS A 167 -21.83 -8.83 -16.80
N SER A 168 -22.49 -7.75 -16.39
CA SER A 168 -23.67 -7.83 -15.52
C SER A 168 -25.01 -7.78 -16.27
N LEU A 169 -25.00 -7.24 -17.49
CA LEU A 169 -26.19 -6.86 -18.26
C LEU A 169 -25.92 -7.04 -19.78
N PRO A 170 -25.54 -8.25 -20.25
CA PRO A 170 -25.17 -8.47 -21.64
C PRO A 170 -26.32 -8.14 -22.60
N ASP A 171 -27.55 -8.53 -22.26
CA ASP A 171 -28.76 -8.28 -23.08
C ASP A 171 -28.98 -6.78 -23.40
N ILE A 172 -28.45 -5.90 -22.56
CA ILE A 172 -28.62 -4.44 -22.69
C ILE A 172 -27.42 -3.83 -23.41
N TYR A 173 -26.19 -4.24 -23.07
CA TYR A 173 -24.98 -3.52 -23.45
C TYR A 173 -24.09 -4.24 -24.47
N ASN A 174 -24.39 -5.46 -24.92
CA ASN A 174 -23.46 -6.28 -25.72
C ASN A 174 -22.84 -5.54 -26.93
N ASN A 175 -23.66 -4.74 -27.63
CA ASN A 175 -23.25 -4.03 -28.84
C ASN A 175 -22.89 -2.56 -28.58
N TRP A 176 -22.75 -2.16 -27.32
CA TRP A 176 -22.39 -0.79 -26.98
C TRP A 176 -20.89 -0.57 -27.14
N LEU A 177 -20.57 0.59 -27.69
CA LEU A 177 -19.23 1.15 -27.77
C LEU A 177 -19.11 2.30 -26.76
N CYS A 178 -17.94 2.92 -26.72
CA CYS A 178 -17.68 4.10 -25.89
C CYS A 178 -18.75 5.18 -26.08
N PRO A 179 -19.44 5.65 -25.02
CA PRO A 179 -20.43 6.71 -25.10
C PRO A 179 -19.91 8.04 -25.63
N VAL A 180 -18.58 8.23 -25.64
CA VAL A 180 -17.93 9.48 -26.03
C VAL A 180 -17.51 9.46 -27.49
N CYS A 181 -16.71 8.47 -27.93
CA CYS A 181 -16.26 8.40 -29.33
C CYS A 181 -17.16 7.56 -30.23
N SER A 182 -18.03 6.71 -29.65
CA SER A 182 -18.91 5.78 -30.39
C SER A 182 -18.19 4.82 -31.34
N ASP A 183 -16.88 4.59 -31.16
CA ASP A 183 -16.03 3.90 -32.13
C ASP A 183 -15.37 2.63 -31.55
N VAL A 184 -14.88 2.70 -30.32
CA VAL A 184 -14.10 1.62 -29.69
C VAL A 184 -14.85 1.06 -28.47
N ALA A 185 -14.64 -0.23 -28.19
CA ALA A 185 -15.08 -0.85 -26.94
C ALA A 185 -14.48 -0.13 -25.73
N GLU A 186 -15.32 0.29 -24.79
CA GLU A 186 -14.86 1.07 -23.63
C GLU A 186 -14.55 0.14 -22.44
N ASP A 187 -13.28 -0.19 -22.31
CA ASP A 187 -12.70 -0.71 -21.08
C ASP A 187 -12.22 0.43 -20.15
N PHE A 188 -11.60 0.08 -19.02
CA PHE A 188 -11.11 1.08 -18.07
C PHE A 188 -10.07 2.03 -18.70
N ASN A 189 -9.14 1.50 -19.48
CA ASN A 189 -8.05 2.30 -20.04
C ASN A 189 -8.55 3.23 -21.15
N HIS A 190 -9.51 2.77 -21.95
CA HIS A 190 -10.11 3.54 -23.03
C HIS A 190 -10.77 4.84 -22.53
N ILE A 191 -11.30 4.89 -21.30
CA ILE A 191 -11.83 6.15 -20.72
C ILE A 191 -10.78 7.26 -20.82
N TRP A 192 -9.52 6.95 -20.51
CA TRP A 192 -8.42 7.90 -20.45
C TRP A 192 -7.72 8.08 -21.80
N SER A 193 -7.65 7.01 -22.61
CA SER A 193 -6.99 7.03 -23.92
C SER A 193 -7.92 7.34 -25.10
N CYS A 194 -9.21 7.55 -24.86
CA CYS A 194 -10.18 7.92 -25.89
C CYS A 194 -9.74 9.18 -26.66
N VAL A 195 -9.86 9.14 -27.99
CA VAL A 195 -9.47 10.24 -28.89
C VAL A 195 -10.13 11.57 -28.50
N CYS A 196 -11.38 11.52 -28.02
CA CYS A 196 -12.13 12.70 -27.57
C CYS A 196 -11.61 13.29 -26.25
N HIS A 197 -10.82 12.55 -25.47
CA HIS A 197 -10.28 12.99 -24.18
C HIS A 197 -8.78 13.33 -24.21
N VAL A 198 -8.07 13.10 -25.33
CA VAL A 198 -6.61 13.29 -25.40
C VAL A 198 -6.19 14.70 -24.96
N ASN A 199 -6.85 15.74 -25.46
CA ASN A 199 -6.53 17.13 -25.11
C ASN A 199 -6.88 17.45 -23.65
N LEU A 200 -7.98 16.90 -23.13
CA LEU A 200 -8.37 17.07 -21.73
C LEU A 200 -7.35 16.42 -20.80
N LEU A 201 -6.97 15.17 -21.08
CA LEU A 201 -5.98 14.46 -20.27
C LEU A 201 -4.61 15.15 -20.33
N GLN A 202 -4.19 15.64 -21.50
CA GLN A 202 -2.95 16.40 -21.64
C GLN A 202 -2.97 17.70 -20.81
N LYS A 203 -4.12 18.39 -20.77
CA LYS A 203 -4.30 19.56 -19.91
C LYS A 203 -4.20 19.16 -18.43
N ILE A 204 -4.89 18.10 -18.01
CA ILE A 204 -4.86 17.60 -16.62
C ILE A 204 -3.44 17.23 -16.17
N VAL A 205 -2.66 16.58 -17.05
CA VAL A 205 -1.23 16.28 -16.78
C VAL A 205 -0.44 17.56 -16.54
N ARG A 206 -0.59 18.56 -17.42
CA ARG A 206 0.09 19.86 -17.27
C ARG A 206 -0.31 20.58 -15.99
N ASP A 207 -1.60 20.58 -15.67
CA ASP A 207 -2.12 21.25 -14.49
C ASP A 207 -1.65 20.51 -13.22
N SER A 208 -1.52 19.18 -13.27
CA SER A 208 -0.96 18.36 -12.18
C SER A 208 0.54 18.63 -11.98
N GLN A 209 1.30 18.79 -13.06
CA GLN A 209 2.71 19.20 -13.01
C GLN A 209 2.88 20.60 -12.38
N GLN A 210 2.00 21.54 -12.73
CA GLN A 210 2.02 22.87 -12.14
C GLN A 210 1.60 22.85 -10.66
N PHE A 211 0.61 22.04 -10.31
CA PHE A 211 0.16 21.87 -8.94
C PHE A 211 1.28 21.36 -8.03
N ILE A 212 1.95 20.26 -8.43
CA ILE A 212 3.05 19.72 -7.63
C ILE A 212 4.23 20.69 -7.55
N LEU A 213 4.54 21.40 -8.64
CA LEU A 213 5.59 22.44 -8.64
C LEU A 213 5.31 23.51 -7.59
N MET A 214 4.09 24.04 -7.56
CA MET A 214 3.66 25.02 -6.56
C MET A 214 3.74 24.43 -5.14
N ALA A 215 3.20 23.23 -4.93
CA ALA A 215 3.21 22.56 -3.64
C ALA A 215 4.64 22.33 -3.11
N ILE A 216 5.57 21.92 -3.97
CA ILE A 216 6.99 21.75 -3.62
C ILE A 216 7.61 23.09 -3.25
N ASN A 217 7.50 24.10 -4.13
CA ASN A 217 8.14 25.39 -3.91
C ASN A 217 7.59 26.12 -2.67
N SER A 218 6.30 25.94 -2.33
CA SER A 218 5.73 26.47 -1.09
C SER A 218 6.23 25.78 0.19
N ASN A 219 6.79 24.57 0.09
CA ASN A 219 7.37 23.83 1.22
C ASN A 219 8.89 23.97 1.33
N ILE A 220 9.56 24.54 0.32
CA ILE A 220 10.99 24.86 0.38
C ILE A 220 11.16 26.13 1.22
N LYS A 221 12.01 26.04 2.24
CA LYS A 221 12.27 27.16 3.17
C LYS A 221 13.31 28.16 2.66
N SER A 222 14.03 27.82 1.59
CA SER A 222 15.11 28.64 1.04
C SER A 222 14.58 29.50 -0.11
N ASP A 223 14.76 30.81 0.01
CA ASP A 223 14.40 31.76 -1.05
C ASP A 223 15.33 31.67 -2.28
N PHE A 224 16.45 30.94 -2.17
CA PHE A 224 17.46 30.83 -3.22
C PHE A 224 17.43 29.48 -3.97
N TYR A 225 16.55 28.56 -3.58
CA TYR A 225 16.42 27.25 -4.21
C TYR A 225 14.97 27.02 -4.62
N HIS A 226 14.72 27.05 -5.92
CA HIS A 226 13.42 26.73 -6.50
C HIS A 226 13.53 25.60 -7.49
N ILE A 227 12.56 24.70 -7.42
CA ILE A 227 12.36 23.68 -8.42
C ILE A 227 11.72 24.33 -9.65
N SER A 228 12.17 23.90 -10.81
CA SER A 228 11.63 24.34 -12.10
C SER A 228 10.62 23.32 -12.65
N LEU A 229 9.78 23.76 -13.58
CA LEU A 229 8.85 22.85 -14.26
C LEU A 229 9.60 21.76 -15.05
N THR A 230 10.81 22.04 -15.52
CA THR A 230 11.67 21.06 -16.20
C THR A 230 12.09 19.92 -15.27
N ASP A 231 12.39 20.21 -14.01
CA ASP A 231 12.71 19.19 -13.00
C ASP A 231 11.50 18.31 -12.69
N ILE A 232 10.30 18.89 -12.65
CA ILE A 232 9.06 18.11 -12.44
C ILE A 232 8.80 17.19 -13.63
N LYS A 233 8.99 17.69 -14.85
CA LYS A 233 8.78 16.90 -16.07
C LYS A 233 9.80 15.77 -16.24
N SER A 234 10.98 15.88 -15.65
CA SER A 234 12.02 14.85 -15.72
C SER A 234 11.83 13.70 -14.72
N ILE A 235 10.85 13.80 -13.80
CA ILE A 235 10.44 12.67 -12.96
C ILE A 235 9.94 11.54 -13.88
N GLU A 236 10.76 10.48 -14.00
CA GLU A 236 10.62 9.31 -14.90
C GLU A 236 9.18 8.98 -15.28
N ASN A 237 8.90 8.82 -16.60
CA ASN A 237 7.74 8.21 -17.33
C ASN A 237 6.32 8.28 -16.73
N PHE A 238 6.16 8.89 -15.58
CA PHE A 238 4.97 8.96 -14.76
C PHE A 238 3.95 9.94 -15.34
N TRP A 239 4.43 10.95 -16.07
CA TRP A 239 3.59 11.90 -16.78
C TRP A 239 3.10 11.38 -18.14
N ASP A 240 3.59 10.21 -18.58
CA ASP A 240 3.11 9.63 -19.83
C ASP A 240 1.63 9.22 -19.69
N ARG A 241 0.85 9.48 -20.72
CA ARG A 241 -0.56 9.13 -20.83
C ARG A 241 -0.77 7.82 -21.59
N SER A 242 0.30 7.22 -22.11
CA SER A 242 0.26 5.95 -22.81
C SER A 242 -0.05 4.79 -21.85
N ILE A 243 -0.59 3.72 -22.41
CA ILE A 243 -0.77 2.46 -21.69
C ILE A 243 0.53 1.69 -21.87
N ASP A 244 1.24 1.45 -20.78
CA ASP A 244 2.47 0.65 -20.74
C ASP A 244 2.28 -0.50 -19.75
N ASN A 245 2.76 -1.71 -20.09
CA ASN A 245 2.69 -2.87 -19.21
C ASN A 245 3.92 -3.04 -18.31
N ASN A 246 5.00 -2.32 -18.59
CA ASN A 246 6.30 -2.43 -17.94
C ASN A 246 6.64 -1.21 -17.08
N CYS A 247 6.02 -0.06 -17.35
CA CYS A 247 6.25 1.18 -16.62
C CYS A 247 4.96 1.70 -15.97
N LEU A 248 5.10 2.42 -14.85
CA LEU A 248 4.01 3.22 -14.30
C LEU A 248 3.84 4.49 -15.14
N THR A 249 2.61 4.77 -15.55
CA THR A 249 2.24 5.96 -16.31
C THR A 249 1.21 6.78 -15.53
N PHE A 250 0.78 7.90 -16.09
CA PHE A 250 -0.19 8.80 -15.46
C PHE A 250 -1.55 8.10 -15.28
N ILE A 251 -1.88 7.12 -16.13
CA ILE A 251 -3.08 6.30 -15.97
C ILE A 251 -3.00 5.47 -14.69
N ASP A 252 -1.84 4.92 -14.33
CA ASP A 252 -1.68 4.19 -13.06
C ASP A 252 -1.76 5.12 -11.85
N PHE A 253 -1.31 6.37 -12.01
CA PHE A 253 -1.51 7.40 -10.98
C PHE A 253 -2.99 7.70 -10.75
N ILE A 254 -3.77 7.81 -11.83
CA ILE A 254 -5.23 7.98 -11.77
C ILE A 254 -5.90 6.78 -11.06
N LYS A 255 -5.38 5.56 -11.27
CA LYS A 255 -5.85 4.37 -10.52
C LYS A 255 -5.55 4.47 -9.02
N GLY A 256 -4.53 5.24 -8.65
CA GLY A 256 -4.12 5.48 -7.26
C GLY A 256 -2.76 4.89 -6.88
N PHE A 257 -2.02 4.32 -7.83
CA PHE A 257 -0.66 3.82 -7.58
C PHE A 257 0.33 4.97 -7.51
N ILE A 258 1.11 5.02 -6.42
CA ILE A 258 2.12 6.05 -6.22
C ILE A 258 3.49 5.51 -6.69
N PRO A 259 4.18 6.14 -7.65
CA PRO A 259 5.52 5.71 -8.06
C PRO A 259 6.56 5.95 -6.95
N ILE A 260 7.51 5.01 -6.81
CA ILE A 260 8.67 5.21 -5.92
C ILE A 260 9.50 6.41 -6.37
N THR A 261 9.64 6.61 -7.68
CA THR A 261 10.40 7.72 -8.30
C THR A 261 9.93 9.08 -7.81
N LEU A 262 8.61 9.30 -7.77
CA LEU A 262 8.00 10.52 -7.22
C LEU A 262 8.36 10.70 -5.73
N SER A 263 8.22 9.64 -4.93
CA SER A 263 8.53 9.73 -3.51
C SER A 263 10.03 9.93 -3.22
N ASN A 264 10.91 9.32 -4.02
CA ASN A 264 12.35 9.46 -3.90
C ASN A 264 12.81 10.85 -4.34
N TYR A 265 12.20 11.39 -5.39
CA TYR A 265 12.43 12.77 -5.82
C TYR A 265 12.13 13.74 -4.68
N LEU A 266 10.95 13.64 -4.04
CA LEU A 266 10.59 14.49 -2.91
C LEU A 266 11.51 14.29 -1.68
N LYS A 267 11.99 13.06 -1.43
CA LYS A 267 13.01 12.80 -0.38
C LYS A 267 14.34 13.48 -0.68
N SER A 268 14.75 13.52 -1.95
CA SER A 268 16.01 14.16 -2.37
C SER A 268 16.00 15.67 -2.10
N LEU A 269 14.82 16.29 -2.01
CA LEU A 269 14.61 17.68 -1.61
C LEU A 269 14.68 17.91 -0.08
N ALA A 270 15.13 16.90 0.68
CA ALA A 270 15.22 16.92 2.14
C ALA A 270 13.90 17.16 2.88
N PHE A 271 12.75 16.85 2.24
CA PHE A 271 11.46 16.87 2.90
C PHE A 271 11.31 15.68 3.86
N ASN A 272 10.65 15.92 4.99
CA ASN A 272 10.29 14.84 5.92
C ASN A 272 9.08 14.05 5.39
N ASP A 273 8.90 12.82 5.88
CA ASP A 273 7.85 11.90 5.44
C ASP A 273 6.43 12.49 5.52
N LYS A 274 6.16 13.36 6.51
CA LYS A 274 4.84 13.99 6.67
C LYS A 274 4.56 14.97 5.54
N VAL A 275 5.52 15.80 5.18
CA VAL A 275 5.41 16.75 4.05
C VAL A 275 5.26 16.00 2.74
N ILE A 276 6.05 14.94 2.54
CA ILE A 276 5.96 14.09 1.33
C ILE A 276 4.56 13.47 1.20
N HIS A 277 4.04 12.91 2.29
CA HIS A 277 2.70 12.34 2.31
C HIS A 277 1.63 13.38 1.95
N THR A 278 1.72 14.59 2.52
CA THR A 278 0.78 15.68 2.22
C THR A 278 0.86 16.10 0.74
N ILE A 279 2.06 16.35 0.20
CA ILE A 279 2.22 16.76 -1.21
C ILE A 279 1.65 15.70 -2.16
N ILE A 280 1.94 14.41 -1.91
CA ILE A 280 1.45 13.32 -2.76
C ILE A 280 -0.06 13.14 -2.63
N GLY A 281 -0.60 13.22 -1.40
CA GLY A 281 -2.04 13.14 -1.16
C GLY A 281 -2.80 14.27 -1.84
N ASP A 282 -2.29 15.50 -1.73
CA ASP A 282 -2.88 16.69 -2.35
C ASP A 282 -2.82 16.62 -3.87
N LEU A 283 -1.67 16.22 -4.44
CA LEU A 283 -1.53 16.00 -5.89
C LEU A 283 -2.52 14.95 -6.39
N HIS A 284 -2.61 13.80 -5.72
CA HIS A 284 -3.53 12.76 -6.13
C HIS A 284 -4.99 13.21 -6.01
N ASN A 285 -5.36 13.92 -4.93
CA ASN A 285 -6.70 14.48 -4.77
C ASN A 285 -7.02 15.53 -5.85
N PHE A 286 -6.06 16.38 -6.21
CA PHE A 286 -6.17 17.32 -7.31
C PHE A 286 -6.42 16.60 -8.64
N THR A 287 -5.52 15.68 -9.02
CA THR A 287 -5.64 14.91 -10.26
C THR A 287 -6.95 14.11 -10.31
N TYR A 288 -7.35 13.49 -9.19
CA TYR A 288 -8.62 12.77 -9.07
C TYR A 288 -9.82 13.70 -9.34
N ASN A 289 -9.84 14.89 -8.76
CA ASN A 289 -10.93 15.85 -8.96
C ASN A 289 -10.99 16.30 -10.43
N GLU A 290 -9.83 16.56 -11.04
CA GLU A 290 -9.74 16.97 -12.43
C GLU A 290 -10.26 15.87 -13.38
N VAL A 291 -9.82 14.62 -13.23
CA VAL A 291 -10.33 13.52 -14.09
C VAL A 291 -11.79 13.21 -13.82
N MET A 292 -12.24 13.36 -12.57
CA MET A 292 -13.63 13.13 -12.19
C MET A 292 -14.56 14.16 -12.83
N ASN A 293 -14.19 15.44 -12.78
CA ASN A 293 -15.03 16.54 -13.23
C ASN A 293 -14.98 16.76 -14.74
N ASN A 294 -13.81 16.60 -15.36
CA ASN A 294 -13.64 16.92 -16.78
C ASN A 294 -13.83 15.71 -17.72
N ILE A 295 -13.69 14.48 -17.21
CA ILE A 295 -13.75 13.26 -18.05
C ILE A 295 -14.87 12.33 -17.57
N TRP A 296 -14.78 11.82 -16.35
CA TRP A 296 -15.64 10.73 -15.89
C TRP A 296 -17.11 11.14 -15.76
N LYS A 297 -17.41 12.26 -15.08
CA LYS A 297 -18.79 12.75 -14.92
C LYS A 297 -19.45 13.11 -16.26
N PRO A 298 -18.83 13.92 -17.15
CA PRO A 298 -19.39 14.19 -18.48
C PRO A 298 -19.67 12.91 -19.29
N ARG A 299 -18.74 11.94 -19.26
CA ARG A 299 -18.96 10.63 -19.89
C ARG A 299 -20.16 9.89 -19.29
N CYS A 300 -20.36 9.95 -17.98
CA CYS A 300 -21.53 9.34 -17.33
C CYS A 300 -22.83 10.02 -17.74
N GLU A 301 -22.84 11.33 -17.90
CA GLU A 301 -24.01 12.09 -18.38
C GLU A 301 -24.38 11.70 -19.82
N LEU A 302 -23.38 11.56 -20.70
CA LEU A 302 -23.57 11.05 -22.06
C LEU A 302 -24.15 9.64 -22.06
N GLN A 303 -23.62 8.72 -21.24
CA GLN A 303 -24.20 7.38 -21.12
C GLN A 303 -25.66 7.43 -20.67
N VAL A 304 -25.99 8.25 -19.68
CA VAL A 304 -27.39 8.41 -19.22
C VAL A 304 -28.28 8.95 -20.32
N ALA A 305 -27.80 9.88 -21.15
CA ALA A 305 -28.54 10.40 -22.30
C ALA A 305 -28.80 9.30 -23.35
N LEU A 306 -27.78 8.49 -23.69
CA LEU A 306 -27.93 7.36 -24.61
C LEU A 306 -28.91 6.31 -24.08
N GLU A 307 -28.82 5.97 -22.78
CA GLU A 307 -29.75 5.04 -22.15
C GLU A 307 -31.20 5.52 -22.20
N LYS A 308 -31.43 6.83 -22.00
CA LYS A 308 -32.76 7.43 -22.15
C LYS A 308 -33.26 7.35 -23.59
N GLY A 309 -32.40 7.65 -24.57
CA GLY A 309 -32.74 7.53 -26.00
C GLY A 309 -33.16 6.12 -26.41
N LEU A 310 -32.58 5.09 -25.78
CA LEU A 310 -32.90 3.67 -26.02
C LEU A 310 -33.94 3.10 -25.04
N SER A 311 -34.64 3.95 -24.29
CA SER A 311 -35.65 3.55 -23.30
C SER A 311 -35.15 2.51 -22.29
N ILE A 312 -33.87 2.58 -21.92
CA ILE A 312 -33.26 1.72 -20.90
C ILE A 312 -33.54 2.30 -19.52
N THR A 313 -34.59 1.80 -18.88
CA THR A 313 -34.98 2.21 -17.53
C THR A 313 -34.29 1.38 -16.45
N LYS A 314 -34.27 1.89 -15.22
CA LYS A 314 -33.82 1.12 -14.04
C LYS A 314 -34.56 -0.21 -13.90
N LYS A 315 -35.87 -0.23 -14.19
CA LYS A 315 -36.70 -1.44 -14.18
C LYS A 315 -36.22 -2.45 -15.22
N LYS A 316 -35.90 -2.00 -16.45
CA LYS A 316 -35.36 -2.85 -17.51
C LYS A 316 -34.03 -3.51 -17.10
N LYS A 317 -33.13 -2.73 -16.47
CA LYS A 317 -31.85 -3.26 -15.94
C LYS A 317 -32.08 -4.31 -14.84
N LEU A 318 -33.01 -4.08 -13.92
CA LEU A 318 -33.32 -5.04 -12.85
C LEU A 318 -33.87 -6.36 -13.41
N ASN A 319 -34.79 -6.30 -14.38
CA ASN A 319 -35.38 -7.49 -14.99
C ASN A 319 -34.38 -8.32 -15.81
N SER A 320 -33.40 -7.71 -16.45
CA SER A 320 -32.35 -8.46 -17.17
C SER A 320 -31.42 -9.21 -16.20
N ARG A 321 -31.11 -8.65 -15.02
CA ARG A 321 -30.26 -9.33 -14.02
C ARG A 321 -30.85 -10.65 -13.51
N SER A 322 -32.16 -10.70 -13.30
CA SER A 322 -32.83 -11.93 -12.87
C SER A 322 -32.76 -13.06 -13.92
N ASN A 323 -32.65 -12.70 -15.21
CA ASN A 323 -32.54 -13.68 -16.29
C ASN A 323 -31.11 -14.21 -16.48
N VAL A 324 -30.09 -13.42 -16.08
CA VAL A 324 -28.68 -13.84 -16.14
C VAL A 324 -28.34 -14.82 -15.01
N SER A 325 -28.95 -14.65 -13.82
CA SER A 325 -28.71 -15.55 -12.68
C SER A 325 -29.18 -16.99 -12.90
N THR A 326 -30.09 -17.24 -13.85
CA THR A 326 -30.60 -18.58 -14.16
C THR A 326 -29.76 -19.32 -15.21
N ASN A 327 -28.88 -18.64 -15.96
CA ASN A 327 -28.23 -19.21 -17.16
C ASN A 327 -26.71 -19.07 -17.24
N SER A 328 -26.01 -18.57 -16.21
CA SER A 328 -24.58 -18.28 -16.34
C SER A 328 -23.69 -19.02 -15.34
N SER A 329 -23.14 -20.16 -15.78
CA SER A 329 -21.79 -20.55 -15.38
C SER A 329 -20.82 -19.53 -15.99
N PHE A 330 -20.59 -18.41 -15.31
CA PHE A 330 -19.62 -17.41 -15.75
C PHE A 330 -18.22 -18.04 -15.78
N ILE A 331 -17.76 -18.38 -16.98
CA ILE A 331 -16.35 -18.67 -17.22
C ILE A 331 -15.63 -17.32 -17.10
N PHE A 332 -14.89 -17.13 -16.01
CA PHE A 332 -13.86 -16.09 -15.94
C PHE A 332 -12.83 -16.40 -17.04
N THR A 333 -12.96 -15.77 -18.21
CA THR A 333 -11.85 -15.68 -19.14
C THR A 333 -10.85 -14.71 -18.51
N ASN A 334 -9.93 -15.25 -17.69
CA ASN A 334 -8.69 -14.58 -17.35
C ASN A 334 -7.91 -14.37 -18.65
N ASN A 335 -8.16 -13.27 -19.36
CA ASN A 335 -7.38 -12.84 -20.51
C ASN A 335 -6.03 -12.22 -20.07
N THR A 336 -5.34 -12.91 -19.17
CA THR A 336 -3.90 -12.77 -19.03
C THR A 336 -3.34 -14.17 -19.23
N LYS A 337 -2.60 -14.37 -20.31
CA LYS A 337 -1.71 -15.53 -20.44
C LYS A 337 -0.75 -15.45 -19.26
N PHE A 338 -1.11 -16.10 -18.15
CA PHE A 338 -0.29 -16.17 -16.95
C PHE A 338 0.93 -17.00 -17.33
N SER A 339 2.05 -16.34 -17.68
CA SER A 339 3.28 -17.09 -17.93
C SER A 339 3.72 -17.71 -16.61
N SER A 340 4.26 -18.93 -16.68
CA SER A 340 4.86 -19.67 -15.56
C SER A 340 6.06 -18.95 -14.91
N VAL A 341 6.36 -17.72 -15.33
CA VAL A 341 7.55 -16.91 -15.01
C VAL A 341 7.26 -15.88 -13.91
N ASP A 342 6.00 -15.65 -13.55
CA ASP A 342 5.66 -14.80 -12.40
C ASP A 342 5.86 -15.57 -11.10
N TYR A 343 7.04 -15.44 -10.48
CA TYR A 343 7.23 -15.91 -9.10
C TYR A 343 6.17 -15.27 -8.20
N ILE A 344 5.40 -16.10 -7.51
CA ILE A 344 4.41 -15.68 -6.54
C ILE A 344 4.97 -16.02 -5.17
N GLU A 345 5.42 -15.00 -4.43
CA GLU A 345 5.73 -15.19 -3.02
C GLU A 345 4.46 -15.67 -2.31
N LYS A 346 4.51 -16.92 -1.86
CA LYS A 346 3.49 -17.55 -1.02
C LYS A 346 4.18 -17.96 0.28
N ASN A 347 3.42 -17.96 1.37
CA ASN A 347 3.81 -18.42 2.72
C ASN A 347 4.26 -17.34 3.72
N LEU A 348 3.93 -16.05 3.53
CA LEU A 348 4.22 -15.01 4.52
C LEU A 348 5.72 -14.90 4.84
N ASN A 349 6.59 -15.05 3.83
CA ASN A 349 8.04 -14.99 4.01
C ASN A 349 8.48 -13.59 4.49
N SER A 350 7.80 -12.53 4.06
CA SER A 350 7.97 -11.17 4.60
C SER A 350 7.65 -11.06 6.10
N LEU A 351 6.65 -11.79 6.60
CA LEU A 351 6.38 -11.88 8.03
C LEU A 351 7.49 -12.63 8.75
N ARG A 352 8.01 -13.71 8.17
CA ARG A 352 9.16 -14.47 8.70
C ARG A 352 10.41 -13.59 8.79
N TYR A 353 10.70 -12.82 7.75
CA TYR A 353 11.79 -11.84 7.73
C TYR A 353 11.63 -10.78 8.83
N ASN A 354 10.42 -10.24 9.01
CA ASN A 354 10.13 -9.30 10.08
C ASN A 354 10.33 -9.91 11.48
N ILE A 355 9.96 -11.18 11.70
CA ILE A 355 10.14 -11.86 12.99
C ILE A 355 11.64 -12.02 13.33
N TYR A 356 12.47 -12.39 12.37
CA TYR A 356 13.89 -12.66 12.62
C TYR A 356 14.76 -11.41 12.64
N PHE A 357 14.52 -10.49 11.70
CA PHE A 357 15.43 -9.37 11.44
C PHE A 357 14.81 -8.01 11.74
N SER A 358 13.55 -7.98 12.21
CA SER A 358 12.79 -6.73 12.40
C SER A 358 12.70 -5.86 11.14
N GLY A 359 12.90 -6.45 9.96
CA GLY A 359 12.93 -5.73 8.69
C GLY A 359 11.54 -5.34 8.18
N ASP A 360 11.50 -4.42 7.22
CA ASP A 360 10.25 -3.94 6.64
C ASP A 360 9.56 -5.04 5.80
N ILE A 361 8.30 -5.29 6.10
CA ILE A 361 7.49 -6.33 5.44
C ILE A 361 7.25 -5.97 3.98
N LEU A 362 6.84 -4.73 3.71
CA LEU A 362 6.50 -4.30 2.35
C LEU A 362 7.76 -4.22 1.48
N GLY A 363 8.84 -3.66 2.03
CA GLY A 363 10.15 -3.63 1.38
C GLY A 363 10.71 -5.02 1.06
N PHE A 364 10.53 -6.00 1.96
CA PHE A 364 10.97 -7.37 1.69
C PHE A 364 10.21 -8.01 0.54
N MET A 365 8.87 -7.89 0.51
CA MET A 365 8.07 -8.43 -0.59
C MET A 365 8.46 -7.80 -1.93
N LEU A 366 8.69 -6.49 -1.96
CA LEU A 366 9.17 -5.80 -3.15
C LEU A 366 10.53 -6.33 -3.61
N HIS A 367 11.47 -6.52 -2.69
CA HIS A 367 12.82 -6.99 -2.98
C HIS A 367 12.84 -8.43 -3.50
N VAL A 368 12.09 -9.34 -2.88
CA VAL A 368 12.03 -10.75 -3.30
C VAL A 368 11.42 -10.87 -4.69
N ASN A 369 10.37 -10.11 -4.99
CA ASN A 369 9.76 -10.13 -6.32
C ASN A 369 10.67 -9.52 -7.39
N TYR A 370 11.36 -8.42 -7.08
CA TYR A 370 12.33 -7.80 -7.98
C TYR A 370 13.53 -8.72 -8.28
N MET A 371 14.12 -9.34 -7.25
CA MET A 371 15.25 -10.28 -7.42
C MET A 371 14.83 -11.54 -8.18
N SER A 372 13.62 -12.03 -7.96
CA SER A 372 13.08 -13.16 -8.72
C SER A 372 12.90 -12.78 -10.19
N PHE A 373 12.38 -11.59 -10.49
CA PHE A 373 12.25 -11.09 -11.87
C PHE A 373 13.61 -10.99 -12.58
N ILE A 374 14.63 -10.42 -11.95
CA ILE A 374 15.98 -10.31 -12.54
C ILE A 374 16.56 -11.70 -12.84
N ASN A 375 16.47 -12.65 -11.90
CA ASN A 375 17.06 -13.98 -12.07
C ASN A 375 16.42 -14.80 -13.19
N PHE A 376 15.19 -14.50 -13.60
CA PHE A 376 14.50 -15.21 -14.69
C PHE A 376 14.71 -14.61 -16.08
N TYR A 377 15.17 -13.36 -16.19
CA TYR A 377 15.36 -12.67 -17.47
C TYR A 377 16.84 -12.48 -17.87
N TYR A 378 17.78 -12.73 -16.95
CA TYR A 378 19.23 -12.63 -17.18
C TYR A 378 19.96 -13.99 -17.20
N TYR A 379 19.23 -15.09 -17.32
CA TYR A 379 19.71 -16.42 -17.74
C TYR A 379 18.85 -16.88 -18.92
#